data_AF-A0A9W8TAQ0-F1
#
_entry.id   AF-A0A9W8TAQ0-F1
#
_cell.length_a   1.000
_cell.length_b   1.000
_cell.length_c   1.000
_cell.angle_alpha   90.00
_cell.angle_beta   90.00
_cell.angle_gamma   90.00
#
_symmetry.space_group_name_H-M   'P 1'
#
loop_
_entity.id
_entity.type
_entity.pdbx_description
1 polymer ?
#
loop_
_entity_poly.entity_id
_entity_poly.type
_entity_poly.pdbx_seq_one_letter_code
_entity_poly.pdbx_strand_id
1 'polypeptide(L)'
;MGTQLYPTDLPQYVHFHRTFRQVNERTWIVGGRLLISLLDSAHDVTSWPVGQGVVGWYHASEAPNPRPRSSPIRDGSRFKLLRHWQEEGAMWQIGQCVLRVQLRVGVRDTKEADTLRALQGRMLSLQVPVVYADFEFDGYEYIIYEKPPGVPLNKVWSSLDTDEKNSCAQQVARFCRELAAFERDRVEGVGGVNGSYMRDAALLHYHWQPDNTPQTMFQNCVDMGLDCSRLVFTHNFLFPHNVIFNCAPGANDGRVVGVEDWTHAGFVPEGWIRAGFVLYDDNDLGDGEWQRMIHSALSDEEFSFPDGEALMAWKEEREGESSIFQSQYWATMGRERRLNAERLILDATKPSENPGISSDWDNVQPEGNPHMTFPVTFRMALGSFYYPRQ
;
A
#
# COMPACT_ATOMS: atom_id res chain seq x y z
N MET A 1 8.80 -36.91 28.57
CA MET A 1 9.12 -37.02 27.14
C MET A 1 8.65 -35.75 26.45
N GLY A 2 9.38 -34.64 26.66
CA GLY A 2 9.14 -33.37 25.97
C GLY A 2 10.16 -33.26 24.85
N THR A 3 9.81 -33.74 23.67
CA THR A 3 10.68 -33.67 22.49
C THR A 3 10.42 -32.37 21.74
N GLN A 4 11.49 -31.56 21.66
CA GLN A 4 11.75 -30.46 20.75
C GLN A 4 10.80 -30.40 19.53
N LEU A 5 9.90 -29.42 19.53
CA LEU A 5 9.08 -29.04 18.37
C LEU A 5 9.67 -27.90 17.55
N TYR A 6 10.90 -27.45 17.85
CA TYR A 6 11.52 -26.34 17.16
C TYR A 6 12.81 -26.79 16.48
N PRO A 7 12.89 -26.74 15.13
CA PRO A 7 14.14 -26.87 14.42
C PRO A 7 15.08 -25.74 14.88
N THR A 8 16.25 -26.10 15.41
CA THR A 8 17.30 -25.16 15.86
C THR A 8 17.99 -24.41 14.71
N ASP A 9 17.65 -24.74 13.46
CA ASP A 9 18.24 -24.15 12.25
C ASP A 9 17.12 -23.68 11.30
N LEU A 10 16.24 -22.79 11.75
CA LEU A 10 15.46 -22.00 10.79
C LEU A 10 16.47 -21.16 9.99
N PRO A 11 16.53 -21.28 8.64
CA PRO A 11 17.38 -20.44 7.83
C PRO A 11 17.09 -18.98 8.16
N GLN A 12 18.14 -18.18 8.33
CA GLN A 12 18.06 -16.73 8.53
C GLN A 12 16.92 -16.15 7.67
N TYR A 13 15.93 -15.52 8.30
CA TYR A 13 14.75 -15.00 7.64
C TYR A 13 15.12 -14.24 6.36
N VAL A 14 14.51 -14.63 5.24
CA VAL A 14 14.84 -14.04 3.94
C VAL A 14 13.79 -13.01 3.57
N HIS A 15 14.14 -11.75 3.77
CA HIS A 15 13.29 -10.63 3.40
C HIS A 15 13.22 -10.46 1.87
N PHE A 16 12.05 -10.07 1.35
CA PHE A 16 11.83 -9.90 -0.08
C PHE A 16 12.82 -8.91 -0.69
N HIS A 17 13.20 -7.87 0.06
CA HIS A 17 14.12 -6.86 -0.44
C HIS A 17 15.49 -7.44 -0.88
N ARG A 18 15.87 -8.62 -0.37
CA ARG A 18 17.12 -9.32 -0.73
C ARG A 18 17.09 -9.97 -2.10
N THR A 19 15.92 -10.00 -2.75
CA THR A 19 15.77 -10.52 -4.12
C THR A 19 16.23 -9.54 -5.19
N PHE A 20 16.50 -8.28 -4.85
CA PHE A 20 17.03 -7.31 -5.80
C PHE A 20 18.54 -7.53 -5.99
N ARG A 21 18.90 -8.05 -7.17
CA ARG A 21 20.25 -8.53 -7.49
C ARG A 21 20.72 -7.99 -8.83
N GLN A 22 22.03 -7.95 -9.01
CA GLN A 22 22.69 -7.50 -10.23
C GLN A 22 22.97 -8.67 -11.16
N VAL A 23 22.57 -8.57 -12.44
CA VAL A 23 22.87 -9.55 -13.49
C VAL A 23 24.15 -9.14 -14.23
N ASN A 24 24.26 -7.87 -14.60
CA ASN A 24 25.45 -7.25 -15.19
C ASN A 24 25.48 -5.74 -14.89
N GLU A 25 26.37 -4.97 -15.51
CA GLU A 25 26.52 -3.53 -15.26
C GLU A 25 25.28 -2.68 -15.60
N ARG A 26 24.40 -3.18 -16.47
CA ARG A 26 23.22 -2.46 -16.98
C ARG A 26 21.93 -3.24 -16.77
N THR A 27 21.93 -4.33 -16.01
CA THR A 27 20.74 -5.16 -15.82
C THR A 27 20.71 -5.74 -14.42
N TRP A 28 19.53 -5.66 -13.81
CA TRP A 28 19.22 -6.14 -12.48
C TRP A 28 17.97 -7.01 -12.52
N ILE A 29 17.79 -7.84 -11.50
CA ILE A 29 16.63 -8.72 -11.34
C ILE A 29 16.03 -8.56 -9.96
N VAL A 30 14.70 -8.51 -9.86
CA VAL A 30 13.92 -8.42 -8.61
C VAL A 30 12.99 -9.63 -8.53
N GLY A 31 12.90 -10.26 -7.36
CA GLY A 31 12.08 -11.46 -7.14
C GLY A 31 12.47 -12.67 -8.01
N GLY A 32 13.60 -12.63 -8.71
CA GLY A 32 13.95 -13.62 -9.72
C GLY A 32 13.06 -13.61 -10.97
N ARG A 33 12.23 -12.58 -11.16
CA ARG A 33 11.20 -12.52 -12.21
C ARG A 33 11.19 -11.22 -13.00
N LEU A 34 11.38 -10.07 -12.35
CA LEU A 34 11.38 -8.78 -13.01
C LEU A 34 12.82 -8.37 -13.36
N LEU A 35 13.12 -8.16 -14.64
CA LEU A 35 14.35 -7.51 -15.08
C LEU A 35 14.16 -6.01 -15.18
N ILE A 36 15.17 -5.28 -14.73
CA ILE A 36 15.31 -3.84 -14.93
C ILE A 36 16.60 -3.63 -15.69
N SER A 37 16.52 -3.05 -16.89
CA SER A 37 17.69 -2.79 -17.74
C SER A 37 17.85 -1.31 -18.01
N LEU A 38 19.09 -0.82 -17.96
CA LEU A 38 19.45 0.54 -18.36
C LEU A 38 19.77 0.55 -19.85
N LEU A 39 18.99 1.28 -20.64
CA LEU A 39 19.06 1.41 -22.09
C LEU A 39 19.40 2.86 -22.48
N ASP A 40 19.87 3.06 -23.71
CA ASP A 40 20.22 4.40 -24.21
C ASP A 40 19.00 5.16 -24.76
N SER A 41 17.90 4.44 -25.04
CA SER A 41 16.62 4.96 -25.51
C SER A 41 15.46 4.16 -24.92
N ALA A 42 14.27 4.75 -24.85
CA ALA A 42 13.05 4.02 -24.48
C ALA A 42 12.84 2.84 -25.42
N HIS A 43 12.49 1.68 -24.86
CA HIS A 43 12.20 0.48 -25.64
C HIS A 43 10.71 0.43 -26.03
N ASP A 44 9.84 0.59 -25.04
CA ASP A 44 8.38 0.59 -25.16
C ASP A 44 7.73 1.30 -23.94
N VAL A 45 6.44 1.05 -23.71
CA VAL A 45 5.64 1.65 -22.64
C VAL A 45 6.12 1.30 -21.23
N THR A 46 6.90 0.23 -21.04
CA THR A 46 7.45 -0.14 -19.72
C THR A 46 8.80 0.53 -19.45
N SER A 47 9.19 1.50 -20.27
CA SER A 47 10.40 2.29 -20.11
C SER A 47 10.13 3.63 -19.42
N TRP A 48 11.02 4.05 -18.51
CA TRP A 48 10.97 5.35 -17.85
C TRP A 48 12.36 6.01 -17.82
N PRO A 49 12.43 7.35 -17.81
CA PRO A 49 13.71 8.04 -17.82
C PRO A 49 14.47 7.84 -16.50
N VAL A 50 15.81 7.82 -16.58
CA VAL A 50 16.67 7.70 -15.38
C VAL A 50 16.47 8.87 -14.42
N GLY A 51 16.19 10.06 -14.95
CA GLY A 51 15.90 11.27 -14.18
C GLY A 51 16.30 12.52 -14.95
N GLN A 52 16.04 13.69 -14.36
CA GLN A 52 16.35 14.96 -14.99
C GLN A 52 17.86 15.13 -15.22
N GLY A 53 18.25 15.45 -16.46
CA GLY A 53 19.63 15.74 -16.83
C GLY A 53 20.54 14.51 -17.04
N VAL A 54 20.03 13.28 -16.90
CA VAL A 54 20.78 12.05 -17.16
C VAL A 54 20.25 11.37 -18.41
N VAL A 55 21.14 11.12 -19.39
CA VAL A 55 20.79 10.39 -20.61
C VAL A 55 20.69 8.90 -20.29
N GLY A 56 19.50 8.33 -20.51
CA GLY A 56 19.25 6.90 -20.37
C GLY A 56 17.82 6.61 -19.94
N TRP A 57 17.42 5.36 -20.15
CA TRP A 57 16.09 4.85 -19.86
C TRP A 57 16.21 3.55 -19.08
N TYR A 58 15.47 3.43 -17.99
CA TYR A 58 15.21 2.11 -17.42
C TYR A 58 14.08 1.44 -18.20
N HIS A 59 14.13 0.13 -18.32
CA HIS A 59 13.12 -0.68 -18.98
C HIS A 59 12.84 -1.93 -18.14
N ALA A 60 11.56 -2.23 -17.92
CA ALA A 60 11.12 -3.37 -17.15
C ALA A 60 10.59 -4.50 -18.05
N SER A 61 11.03 -5.74 -17.81
CA SER A 61 10.60 -6.92 -18.57
C SER A 61 10.61 -8.18 -17.72
N GLU A 62 9.92 -9.23 -18.15
CA GLU A 62 10.00 -10.54 -17.49
C GLU A 62 11.36 -11.21 -17.78
N ALA A 63 11.93 -11.85 -16.76
CA ALA A 63 13.17 -12.61 -16.87
C ALA A 63 12.97 -13.87 -17.73
N PRO A 64 13.96 -14.22 -18.58
CA PRO A 64 13.89 -15.44 -19.38
C PRO A 64 13.96 -16.71 -18.52
N ASN A 65 13.56 -17.85 -19.10
CA ASN A 65 13.76 -19.18 -18.53
C ASN A 65 14.81 -19.94 -19.37
N PRO A 66 15.96 -20.37 -18.79
CA PRO A 66 16.36 -20.25 -17.39
C PRO A 66 16.68 -18.82 -16.94
N ARG A 67 16.44 -18.55 -15.65
CA ARG A 67 16.74 -17.25 -15.03
C ARG A 67 18.23 -16.91 -15.18
N PRO A 68 18.59 -15.64 -15.42
CA PRO A 68 19.98 -15.24 -15.51
C PRO A 68 20.69 -15.42 -14.16
N ARG A 69 22.01 -15.68 -14.21
CA ARG A 69 22.84 -15.64 -13.01
C ARG A 69 22.87 -14.21 -12.46
N SER A 70 22.87 -14.07 -11.15
CA SER A 70 22.91 -12.76 -10.49
C SER A 70 23.77 -12.79 -9.23
N SER A 71 24.24 -11.63 -8.81
CA SER A 71 25.02 -11.41 -7.59
C SER A 71 24.44 -10.23 -6.79
N PRO A 72 24.83 -10.02 -5.53
CA PRO A 72 24.51 -8.79 -4.82
C PRO A 72 24.87 -7.53 -5.64
N ILE A 73 24.07 -6.48 -5.48
CA ILE A 73 24.29 -5.20 -6.17
C ILE A 73 25.58 -4.56 -5.67
N ARG A 74 26.51 -4.27 -6.59
CA ARG A 74 27.82 -3.69 -6.24
C ARG A 74 27.77 -2.17 -6.07
N ASP A 75 27.02 -1.50 -6.94
CA ASP A 75 26.82 -0.05 -6.91
C ASP A 75 25.34 0.24 -6.62
N GLY A 76 25.04 0.48 -5.35
CA GLY A 76 23.70 0.82 -4.87
C GLY A 76 23.32 2.28 -5.11
N SER A 77 24.22 3.15 -5.61
CA SER A 77 23.94 4.59 -5.73
C SER A 77 22.73 4.93 -6.63
N ARG A 78 22.39 4.00 -7.54
CA ARG A 78 21.26 4.12 -8.47
C ARG A 78 19.91 3.76 -7.86
N PHE A 79 19.92 3.08 -6.72
CA PHE A 79 18.72 2.51 -6.12
C PHE A 79 18.68 2.79 -4.62
N LYS A 80 17.57 3.34 -4.16
CA LYS A 80 17.36 3.58 -2.73
C LYS A 80 16.24 2.69 -2.23
N LEU A 81 16.52 1.79 -1.30
CA LEU A 81 15.47 1.10 -0.55
C LEU A 81 14.72 2.15 0.27
N LEU A 82 13.43 2.31 -0.01
CA LEU A 82 12.55 3.27 0.66
C LEU A 82 11.88 2.65 1.88
N ARG A 83 11.37 1.44 1.72
CA ARG A 83 10.64 0.69 2.75
C ARG A 83 10.71 -0.80 2.45
N HIS A 84 10.63 -1.63 3.48
CA HIS A 84 10.38 -3.06 3.34
C HIS A 84 9.56 -3.58 4.51
N TRP A 85 8.83 -4.66 4.25
CA TRP A 85 8.02 -5.37 5.23
C TRP A 85 8.24 -6.86 4.99
N GLN A 86 9.35 -7.37 5.54
CA GLN A 86 9.72 -8.78 5.59
C GLN A 86 9.65 -9.49 4.22
N GLU A 87 9.05 -10.68 4.15
CA GLU A 87 8.79 -11.40 2.92
C GLU A 87 7.61 -10.84 2.13
N GLU A 88 6.71 -10.05 2.71
CA GLU A 88 5.50 -9.63 2.00
C GLU A 88 5.72 -8.44 1.06
N GLY A 89 6.91 -7.83 1.02
CA GLY A 89 7.24 -6.83 0.00
C GLY A 89 8.30 -5.80 0.34
N ALA A 90 8.58 -4.94 -0.63
CA ALA A 90 9.56 -3.86 -0.53
C ALA A 90 9.34 -2.77 -1.60
N MET A 91 9.89 -1.59 -1.33
CA MET A 91 9.83 -0.42 -2.19
C MET A 91 11.22 0.15 -2.44
N TRP A 92 11.54 0.39 -3.70
CA TRP A 92 12.79 1.01 -4.11
C TRP A 92 12.53 2.22 -4.99
N GLN A 93 13.29 3.28 -4.77
CA GLN A 93 13.42 4.34 -5.74
C GLN A 93 14.42 3.91 -6.82
N ILE A 94 14.01 4.03 -8.08
CA ILE A 94 14.78 3.68 -9.27
C ILE A 94 14.69 4.84 -10.27
N GLY A 95 15.70 5.72 -10.22
CA GLY A 95 15.64 7.00 -10.91
C GLY A 95 14.58 7.91 -10.30
N GLN A 96 13.66 8.42 -11.12
CA GLN A 96 12.51 9.24 -10.67
C GLN A 96 11.29 8.41 -10.27
N CYS A 97 11.30 7.10 -10.52
CA CYS A 97 10.17 6.23 -10.21
C CYS A 97 10.39 5.43 -8.92
N VAL A 98 9.30 4.87 -8.41
CA VAL A 98 9.26 3.90 -7.34
C VAL A 98 8.86 2.56 -7.94
N LEU A 99 9.64 1.52 -7.66
CA LEU A 99 9.19 0.14 -7.78
C LEU A 99 8.64 -0.29 -6.43
N ARG A 100 7.34 -0.59 -6.36
CA ARG A 100 6.72 -1.25 -5.21
C ARG A 100 6.43 -2.71 -5.57
N VAL A 101 6.86 -3.62 -4.71
CA VAL A 101 6.55 -5.03 -4.82
C VAL A 101 5.82 -5.48 -3.57
N GLN A 102 4.68 -6.12 -3.75
CA GLN A 102 3.83 -6.52 -2.64
C GLN A 102 3.16 -7.86 -2.90
N LEU A 103 3.19 -8.73 -1.90
CA LEU A 103 2.46 -9.98 -1.89
C LEU A 103 0.96 -9.69 -1.98
N ARG A 104 0.28 -10.30 -2.95
CA ARG A 104 -1.14 -10.06 -3.16
C ARG A 104 -1.96 -10.69 -2.04
N VAL A 105 -2.80 -9.82 -1.49
CA VAL A 105 -3.89 -10.06 -0.53
C VAL A 105 -4.89 -11.13 -0.99
N GLY A 106 -5.98 -10.66 -1.58
CA GLY A 106 -6.88 -11.45 -2.40
C GLY A 106 -6.39 -11.57 -3.84
N VAL A 107 -6.53 -12.76 -4.42
CA VAL A 107 -6.25 -13.01 -5.85
C VAL A 107 -7.19 -12.24 -6.78
N ARG A 108 -8.35 -11.80 -6.27
CA ARG A 108 -9.34 -10.98 -6.98
C ARG A 108 -9.31 -9.51 -6.57
N ASP A 109 -8.45 -9.11 -5.64
CA ASP A 109 -8.33 -7.70 -5.28
C ASP A 109 -7.93 -6.89 -6.51
N THR A 110 -8.56 -5.74 -6.67
CA THR A 110 -8.19 -4.77 -7.69
C THR A 110 -6.74 -4.34 -7.49
N LYS A 111 -5.99 -4.34 -8.58
CA LYS A 111 -4.59 -3.91 -8.59
C LYS A 111 -4.52 -2.40 -8.42
N GLU A 112 -3.51 -1.92 -7.71
CA GLU A 112 -3.31 -0.47 -7.58
C GLU A 112 -3.05 0.15 -8.96
N ALA A 113 -2.34 -0.57 -9.84
CA ALA A 113 -2.07 -0.11 -11.19
C ALA A 113 -3.35 0.13 -12.01
N ASP A 114 -4.37 -0.72 -11.85
CA ASP A 114 -5.66 -0.56 -12.53
C ASP A 114 -6.40 0.68 -12.02
N THR A 115 -6.39 0.89 -10.70
CA THR A 115 -6.92 2.09 -10.06
C THR A 115 -6.27 3.36 -10.59
N LEU A 116 -4.94 3.43 -10.56
CA LEU A 116 -4.21 4.61 -11.00
C LEU A 116 -4.45 4.90 -12.48
N ARG A 117 -4.49 3.88 -13.34
CA ARG A 117 -4.83 4.04 -14.76
C ARG A 117 -6.24 4.58 -14.98
N ALA A 118 -7.23 4.14 -14.20
CA ALA A 118 -8.59 4.65 -14.29
C ALA A 118 -8.74 6.12 -13.84
N LEU A 119 -7.77 6.62 -13.07
CA LEU A 119 -7.68 8.02 -12.66
C LEU A 119 -6.89 8.88 -13.66
N GLN A 120 -6.11 8.29 -14.56
CA GLN A 120 -5.37 9.04 -15.58
C GLN A 120 -6.32 9.85 -16.47
N GLY A 121 -5.98 11.11 -16.71
CA GLY A 121 -6.77 12.03 -17.54
C GLY A 121 -7.93 12.69 -16.82
N ARG A 122 -8.21 12.37 -15.55
CA ARG A 122 -9.18 13.10 -14.74
C ARG A 122 -8.62 14.44 -14.30
N MET A 123 -9.49 15.45 -14.25
CA MET A 123 -9.17 16.75 -13.68
C MET A 123 -9.30 16.69 -12.17
N LEU A 124 -8.20 16.42 -11.49
CA LEU A 124 -8.11 16.38 -10.03
C LEU A 124 -7.20 17.51 -9.53
N SER A 125 -7.52 18.08 -8.38
CA SER A 125 -6.75 19.14 -7.72
C SER A 125 -5.44 18.64 -7.12
N LEU A 126 -5.39 17.37 -6.73
CA LEU A 126 -4.19 16.69 -6.20
C LEU A 126 -3.66 15.67 -7.20
N GLN A 127 -2.34 15.56 -7.29
CA GLN A 127 -1.67 14.59 -8.15
C GLN A 127 -1.84 13.17 -7.61
N VAL A 128 -1.94 12.22 -8.52
CA VAL A 128 -1.90 10.78 -8.24
C VAL A 128 -0.67 10.16 -8.92
N PRO A 129 -0.12 9.05 -8.41
CA PRO A 129 0.99 8.38 -9.05
C PRO A 129 0.72 8.03 -10.51
N VAL A 130 1.75 8.16 -11.36
CA VAL A 130 1.66 7.83 -12.79
C VAL A 130 2.33 6.48 -13.03
N VAL A 131 1.54 5.48 -13.41
CA VAL A 131 2.03 4.12 -13.68
C VAL A 131 2.76 4.06 -15.02
N TYR A 132 3.98 3.55 -15.01
CA TYR A 132 4.75 3.20 -16.21
C TYR A 132 4.58 1.71 -16.54
N ALA A 133 4.64 0.84 -15.53
CA ALA A 133 4.50 -0.60 -15.75
C ALA A 133 3.92 -1.29 -14.51
N ASP A 134 3.24 -2.41 -14.72
CA ASP A 134 2.89 -3.35 -13.66
C ASP A 134 3.07 -4.78 -14.14
N PHE A 135 3.37 -5.68 -13.20
CA PHE A 135 3.54 -7.10 -13.44
C PHE A 135 2.97 -7.90 -12.27
N GLU A 136 2.67 -9.17 -12.52
CA GLU A 136 2.29 -10.10 -11.47
C GLU A 136 3.09 -11.39 -11.61
N PHE A 137 3.90 -11.70 -10.61
CA PHE A 137 4.73 -12.90 -10.60
C PHE A 137 4.69 -13.57 -9.25
N ASP A 138 4.44 -14.88 -9.24
CA ASP A 138 4.51 -15.73 -8.06
C ASP A 138 3.69 -15.20 -6.85
N GLY A 139 2.54 -14.59 -7.15
CA GLY A 139 1.64 -14.00 -6.15
C GLY A 139 2.00 -12.58 -5.71
N TYR A 140 3.05 -11.98 -6.25
CA TYR A 140 3.41 -10.57 -5.99
C TYR A 140 2.95 -9.67 -7.13
N GLU A 141 2.40 -8.52 -6.75
CA GLU A 141 2.19 -7.38 -7.63
C GLU A 141 3.45 -6.52 -7.63
N TYR A 142 3.95 -6.19 -8.82
CA TYR A 142 5.04 -5.26 -9.06
C TYR A 142 4.44 -4.05 -9.76
N ILE A 143 4.61 -2.86 -9.20
CA ILE A 143 4.16 -1.63 -9.83
C ILE A 143 5.31 -0.63 -9.88
N ILE A 144 5.50 -0.03 -11.05
CA ILE A 144 6.50 1.00 -11.31
C ILE A 144 5.75 2.28 -11.64
N TYR A 145 5.89 3.27 -10.77
CA TYR A 145 5.19 4.54 -10.91
C TYR A 145 6.07 5.74 -10.55
N GLU A 146 5.76 6.88 -11.13
CA GLU A 146 6.26 8.17 -10.69
C GLU A 146 5.35 8.71 -9.59
N LYS A 147 5.94 9.09 -8.46
CA LYS A 147 5.21 9.57 -7.29
C LYS A 147 5.08 11.10 -7.28
N PRO A 148 4.04 11.67 -6.64
CA PRO A 148 3.97 13.10 -6.43
C PRO A 148 5.23 13.65 -5.72
N PRO A 149 5.77 14.80 -6.13
CA PRO A 149 6.98 15.34 -5.55
C PRO A 149 6.71 15.96 -4.17
N GLY A 150 7.32 15.44 -3.12
CA GLY A 150 7.18 16.02 -1.78
C GLY A 150 7.53 15.05 -0.66
N VAL A 151 7.05 15.36 0.53
CA VAL A 151 7.19 14.52 1.73
C VAL A 151 5.83 14.17 2.30
N PRO A 152 5.67 12.98 2.93
CA PRO A 152 4.44 12.65 3.63
C PRO A 152 4.07 13.69 4.70
N LEU A 153 2.80 14.06 4.78
CA LEU A 153 2.28 15.08 5.68
C LEU A 153 2.57 14.75 7.15
N ASN A 154 2.52 13.47 7.54
CA ASN A 154 2.84 13.06 8.91
C ASN A 154 4.28 13.42 9.35
N LYS A 155 5.23 13.59 8.41
CA LYS A 155 6.61 13.98 8.72
C LYS A 155 6.76 15.46 9.01
N VAL A 156 5.83 16.30 8.57
CA VAL A 156 5.89 17.75 8.71
C VAL A 156 4.77 18.32 9.58
N TRP A 157 3.74 17.52 9.91
CA TRP A 157 2.54 17.95 10.61
C TRP A 157 2.81 18.74 11.90
N SER A 158 3.78 18.29 12.71
CA SER A 158 4.12 18.95 13.97
C SER A 158 4.77 20.31 13.81
N SER A 159 5.31 20.62 12.63
CA SER A 159 5.89 21.93 12.31
C SER A 159 4.92 22.92 11.68
N LEU A 160 3.75 22.45 11.23
CA LEU A 160 2.73 23.29 10.61
C LEU A 160 1.96 24.08 11.67
N ASP A 161 1.62 25.33 11.36
CA ASP A 161 0.69 26.10 12.17
C ASP A 161 -0.77 25.66 11.96
N THR A 162 -1.69 26.22 12.74
CA THR A 162 -3.11 25.85 12.69
C THR A 162 -3.75 26.16 11.33
N ASP A 163 -3.36 27.27 10.69
CA ASP A 163 -3.95 27.68 9.42
C ASP A 163 -3.44 26.81 8.27
N GLU A 164 -2.16 26.45 8.29
CA GLU A 164 -1.55 25.48 7.35
C GLU A 164 -2.20 24.09 7.48
N LYS A 165 -2.39 23.61 8.70
CA LYS A 165 -3.07 22.33 8.97
C LYS A 165 -4.51 22.32 8.47
N ASN A 166 -5.26 23.38 8.75
CA ASN A 166 -6.62 23.55 8.25
C ASN A 166 -6.66 23.59 6.71
N SER A 167 -5.72 24.32 6.09
CA SER A 167 -5.58 24.37 4.64
C SER A 167 -5.33 22.98 4.03
N CYS A 168 -4.50 22.16 4.67
CA CYS A 168 -4.26 20.78 4.24
C CYS A 168 -5.55 19.95 4.28
N ALA A 169 -6.28 19.99 5.40
CA ALA A 169 -7.54 19.25 5.54
C ALA A 169 -8.59 19.69 4.51
N GLN A 170 -8.71 20.99 4.24
CA GLN A 170 -9.62 21.53 3.23
C GLN A 170 -9.25 21.10 1.80
N GLN A 171 -7.96 21.06 1.47
CA GLN A 171 -7.50 20.57 0.16
C GLN A 171 -7.85 19.08 -0.03
N VAL A 172 -7.64 18.26 0.99
CA VAL A 172 -8.00 16.84 0.95
C VAL A 172 -9.51 16.65 0.87
N ALA A 173 -10.32 17.41 1.61
CA ALA A 173 -11.77 17.32 1.55
C ALA A 173 -12.32 17.70 0.16
N ARG A 174 -11.80 18.78 -0.47
CA ARG A 174 -12.13 19.14 -1.86
C ARG A 174 -11.80 18.02 -2.83
N PHE A 175 -10.63 17.41 -2.67
CA PHE A 175 -10.21 16.27 -3.48
C PHE A 175 -11.15 15.06 -3.30
N CYS A 176 -11.64 14.77 -2.08
CA CYS A 176 -12.65 13.75 -1.86
C CYS A 176 -13.94 14.02 -2.66
N ARG A 177 -14.38 15.27 -2.76
CA ARG A 177 -15.54 15.65 -3.59
C ARG A 177 -15.28 15.45 -5.08
N GLU A 178 -14.09 15.75 -5.56
CA GLU A 178 -13.69 15.51 -6.96
C GLU A 178 -13.69 14.00 -7.29
N LEU A 179 -13.20 13.16 -6.37
CA LEU A 179 -13.28 11.71 -6.52
C LEU A 179 -14.73 11.21 -6.48
N ALA A 180 -15.54 11.75 -5.56
CA ALA A 180 -16.93 11.33 -5.39
C ALA A 180 -17.82 11.62 -6.62
N ALA A 181 -17.41 12.56 -7.47
CA ALA A 181 -18.06 12.79 -8.76
C ALA A 181 -17.93 11.60 -9.73
N PHE A 182 -17.05 10.64 -9.46
CA PHE A 182 -17.04 9.37 -10.15
C PHE A 182 -18.04 8.41 -9.50
N GLU A 183 -19.20 8.29 -10.12
CA GLU A 183 -20.28 7.44 -9.66
C GLU A 183 -20.31 6.09 -10.40
N ARG A 184 -20.90 5.08 -9.75
CA ARG A 184 -21.18 3.75 -10.32
C ARG A 184 -22.61 3.32 -10.00
N ASP A 185 -23.19 2.51 -10.88
CA ASP A 185 -24.50 1.91 -10.65
C ASP A 185 -24.46 0.91 -9.47
N ARG A 186 -25.46 0.96 -8.60
CA ARG A 186 -25.63 0.05 -7.45
C ARG A 186 -25.62 -1.43 -7.83
N VAL A 187 -26.04 -1.79 -9.04
CA VAL A 187 -26.07 -3.18 -9.54
C VAL A 187 -24.65 -3.74 -9.67
N GLU A 188 -23.66 -2.88 -9.91
CA GLU A 188 -22.25 -3.27 -9.95
C GLU A 188 -21.65 -3.47 -8.54
N GLY A 189 -22.31 -2.98 -7.49
CA GLY A 189 -21.95 -3.19 -6.08
C GLY A 189 -20.72 -2.39 -5.61
N VAL A 190 -20.41 -2.57 -4.31
CA VAL A 190 -19.25 -1.95 -3.65
C VAL A 190 -17.99 -2.70 -4.04
N GLY A 191 -16.97 -2.03 -4.57
CA GLY A 191 -15.80 -2.75 -5.08
C GLY A 191 -14.80 -1.85 -5.79
N GLY A 192 -13.71 -2.45 -6.28
CA GLY A 192 -12.64 -1.69 -6.92
C GLY A 192 -13.04 -1.14 -8.29
N VAL A 193 -12.12 -0.39 -8.91
CA VAL A 193 -12.43 0.43 -10.08
C VAL A 193 -12.91 -0.36 -11.32
N ASN A 194 -12.56 -1.64 -11.40
CA ASN A 194 -12.91 -2.54 -12.51
C ASN A 194 -14.08 -3.50 -12.18
N GLY A 195 -14.82 -3.24 -11.08
CA GLY A 195 -15.91 -4.10 -10.60
C GLY A 195 -15.44 -5.32 -9.82
N SER A 196 -14.12 -5.49 -9.65
CA SER A 196 -13.55 -6.55 -8.83
C SER A 196 -13.58 -6.19 -7.33
N TYR A 197 -12.94 -7.02 -6.53
CA TYR A 197 -12.90 -6.90 -5.08
C TYR A 197 -12.06 -5.67 -4.71
N MET A 198 -12.46 -4.99 -3.63
CA MET A 198 -11.72 -3.90 -3.03
C MET A 198 -11.04 -4.38 -1.75
N ARG A 199 -9.84 -3.88 -1.46
CA ARG A 199 -9.21 -4.10 -0.17
C ARG A 199 -9.63 -2.93 0.73
N ASP A 200 -10.78 -3.00 1.40
CA ASP A 200 -11.11 -2.02 2.45
C ASP A 200 -11.25 -2.74 3.77
N ALA A 201 -10.36 -2.38 4.68
CA ALA A 201 -10.17 -3.06 5.93
C ALA A 201 -11.33 -2.83 6.91
N ALA A 202 -11.92 -1.63 6.89
CA ALA A 202 -13.01 -1.26 7.78
C ALA A 202 -14.39 -1.65 7.22
N LEU A 203 -14.55 -1.76 5.89
CA LEU A 203 -15.77 -2.29 5.26
C LEU A 203 -15.88 -3.81 5.33
N LEU A 204 -14.74 -4.48 5.42
CA LEU A 204 -14.70 -5.93 5.43
C LEU A 204 -14.88 -6.45 6.86
N HIS A 205 -15.99 -7.17 7.07
CA HIS A 205 -16.21 -7.94 8.29
C HIS A 205 -15.04 -8.89 8.58
N TYR A 206 -14.46 -9.48 7.53
CA TYR A 206 -13.27 -10.31 7.59
C TYR A 206 -12.38 -9.96 6.39
N HIS A 207 -11.26 -9.27 6.56
CA HIS A 207 -10.41 -8.83 5.43
C HIS A 207 -10.01 -9.95 4.44
N TRP A 208 -10.08 -11.21 4.85
CA TRP A 208 -9.37 -12.31 4.21
C TRP A 208 -10.18 -13.59 3.96
N GLN A 209 -11.51 -13.52 4.02
CA GLN A 209 -12.36 -14.66 3.67
C GLN A 209 -12.67 -14.65 2.15
N PRO A 210 -12.83 -15.83 1.53
CA PRO A 210 -13.18 -15.95 0.10
C PRO A 210 -14.52 -15.31 -0.28
N ASP A 211 -15.41 -15.06 0.69
CA ASP A 211 -16.76 -14.52 0.52
C ASP A 211 -16.84 -12.99 0.59
N ASN A 212 -15.71 -12.28 0.61
CA ASN A 212 -15.59 -10.82 0.53
C ASN A 212 -15.98 -10.22 -0.84
N THR A 213 -17.06 -10.70 -1.43
CA THR A 213 -17.52 -10.27 -2.75
C THR A 213 -17.99 -8.81 -2.70
N PRO A 214 -18.04 -8.13 -3.86
CA PRO A 214 -18.67 -6.81 -3.95
C PRO A 214 -20.09 -6.73 -3.38
N GLN A 215 -20.86 -7.82 -3.49
CA GLN A 215 -22.20 -7.93 -2.93
C GLN A 215 -22.19 -8.05 -1.41
N THR A 216 -21.23 -8.78 -0.84
CA THR A 216 -21.03 -8.86 0.62
C THR A 216 -20.65 -7.51 1.20
N MET A 217 -19.73 -6.78 0.55
CA MET A 217 -19.37 -5.42 0.97
C MET A 217 -20.56 -4.47 0.90
N PHE A 218 -21.37 -4.59 -0.14
CA PHE A 218 -22.62 -3.83 -0.26
C PHE A 218 -23.57 -4.14 0.90
N GLN A 219 -23.74 -5.43 1.27
CA GLN A 219 -24.58 -5.80 2.40
C GLN A 219 -24.05 -5.25 3.73
N ASN A 220 -22.73 -5.32 3.97
CA ASN A 220 -22.13 -4.72 5.17
C ASN A 220 -22.42 -3.21 5.26
N CYS A 221 -22.39 -2.49 4.13
CA CYS A 221 -22.75 -1.08 4.10
C CYS A 221 -24.21 -0.83 4.49
N VAL A 222 -25.13 -1.69 4.03
CA VAL A 222 -26.55 -1.64 4.42
C VAL A 222 -26.71 -1.89 5.91
N ASP A 223 -26.00 -2.88 6.45
CA ASP A 223 -26.06 -3.24 7.87
C ASP A 223 -25.49 -2.14 8.78
N MET A 224 -24.52 -1.36 8.29
CA MET A 224 -24.03 -0.14 8.95
C MET A 224 -25.01 1.05 8.87
N GLY A 225 -26.14 0.91 8.18
CA GLY A 225 -27.11 1.99 7.98
C GLY A 225 -26.70 3.04 6.95
N LEU A 226 -25.77 2.73 6.03
CA LEU A 226 -25.36 3.66 4.99
C LEU A 226 -26.40 3.72 3.86
N ASP A 227 -26.61 4.92 3.31
CA ASP A 227 -27.41 5.08 2.09
C ASP A 227 -26.64 4.56 0.87
N CYS A 228 -26.96 3.33 0.49
CA CYS A 228 -26.36 2.64 -0.66
C CYS A 228 -27.08 2.94 -1.99
N SER A 229 -27.94 3.96 -2.06
CA SER A 229 -28.63 4.36 -3.30
C SER A 229 -27.67 4.88 -4.37
N ARG A 230 -26.54 5.43 -3.95
CA ARG A 230 -25.48 5.98 -4.80
C ARG A 230 -24.11 5.50 -4.34
N LEU A 231 -23.33 4.98 -5.28
CA LEU A 231 -21.94 4.58 -5.04
C LEU A 231 -20.98 5.57 -5.69
N VAL A 232 -20.03 6.04 -4.91
CA VAL A 232 -19.03 7.06 -5.29
C VAL A 232 -17.64 6.50 -5.12
N PHE A 233 -16.71 6.94 -5.96
CA PHE A 233 -15.32 6.53 -5.88
C PHE A 233 -14.58 7.30 -4.78
N THR A 234 -13.71 6.60 -4.05
CA THR A 234 -12.94 7.16 -2.93
C THR A 234 -11.61 6.43 -2.78
N HIS A 235 -10.68 7.08 -2.10
CA HIS A 235 -9.35 6.53 -1.78
C HIS A 235 -9.38 5.50 -0.64
N ASN A 236 -10.31 5.64 0.31
CA ASN A 236 -10.50 4.80 1.53
C ASN A 236 -9.34 4.73 2.54
N PHE A 237 -8.14 5.22 2.21
CA PHE A 237 -6.96 5.13 3.08
C PHE A 237 -6.20 6.47 3.21
N LEU A 238 -6.93 7.58 3.36
CA LEU A 238 -6.41 8.95 3.37
C LEU A 238 -5.81 9.37 4.72
N PHE A 239 -4.76 8.68 5.12
CA PHE A 239 -3.99 9.05 6.31
C PHE A 239 -2.90 10.07 6.00
N PRO A 240 -2.40 10.80 7.02
CA PRO A 240 -1.34 11.79 6.83
C PRO A 240 -0.05 11.22 6.22
N HIS A 241 0.25 9.92 6.35
CA HIS A 241 1.40 9.32 5.67
C HIS A 241 1.21 9.09 4.17
N ASN A 242 -0.04 9.15 3.68
CA ASN A 242 -0.40 9.00 2.26
C ASN A 242 -0.69 10.35 1.58
N VAL A 243 -0.75 11.44 2.34
CA VAL A 243 -0.92 12.81 1.83
C VAL A 243 0.46 13.43 1.63
N ILE A 244 0.74 13.95 0.42
CA ILE A 244 2.05 14.49 0.07
C ILE A 244 2.05 16.01 0.16
N PHE A 245 2.91 16.54 1.00
CA PHE A 245 3.10 17.97 1.25
C PHE A 245 4.28 18.54 0.45
N ASN A 246 4.09 19.75 -0.07
CA ASN A 246 5.14 20.47 -0.79
C ASN A 246 6.13 21.14 0.18
N CYS A 247 7.39 20.67 0.19
CA CYS A 247 8.46 21.32 0.96
C CYS A 247 9.42 22.14 0.09
N ALA A 248 9.01 22.59 -1.09
CA ALA A 248 9.89 23.39 -1.94
C ALA A 248 10.34 24.69 -1.21
N PRO A 249 11.65 25.01 -1.20
CA PRO A 249 12.15 26.20 -0.50
C PRO A 249 11.45 27.48 -0.95
N GLY A 250 10.90 28.23 0.00
CA GLY A 250 10.17 29.48 -0.27
C GLY A 250 8.71 29.30 -0.71
N ALA A 251 8.20 28.06 -0.72
CA ALA A 251 6.82 27.71 -1.07
C ALA A 251 6.13 26.90 0.04
N ASN A 252 6.39 27.21 1.32
CA ASN A 252 5.51 26.79 2.42
C ASN A 252 4.19 27.58 2.30
N ASP A 253 3.39 27.27 1.29
CA ASP A 253 2.05 27.80 1.07
C ASP A 253 0.97 26.90 1.71
N GLY A 254 1.38 25.96 2.56
CA GLY A 254 0.47 24.97 3.16
C GLY A 254 -0.13 24.03 2.12
N ARG A 255 0.55 23.78 0.99
CA ARG A 255 -0.04 23.06 -0.15
C ARG A 255 0.24 21.56 -0.12
N VAL A 256 -0.85 20.81 -0.12
CA VAL A 256 -0.86 19.39 -0.49
C VAL A 256 -0.74 19.31 -2.00
N VAL A 257 0.12 18.43 -2.49
CA VAL A 257 0.39 18.27 -3.94
C VAL A 257 -0.13 16.97 -4.50
N GLY A 258 -0.33 15.95 -3.67
CA GLY A 258 -0.75 14.65 -4.14
C GLY A 258 -1.10 13.67 -3.04
N VAL A 259 -1.57 12.51 -3.47
CA VAL A 259 -1.96 11.39 -2.61
C VAL A 259 -1.34 10.10 -3.15
N GLU A 260 -0.76 9.31 -2.26
CA GLU A 260 -0.15 8.00 -2.54
C GLU A 260 -0.97 6.84 -1.94
N ASP A 261 -0.62 5.60 -2.32
CA ASP A 261 -1.19 4.34 -1.83
C ASP A 261 -2.70 4.12 -2.12
N TRP A 262 -2.99 3.85 -3.39
CA TRP A 262 -4.34 3.67 -3.92
C TRP A 262 -4.86 2.22 -3.81
N THR A 263 -4.26 1.41 -2.93
CA THR A 263 -4.58 -0.02 -2.78
C THR A 263 -5.98 -0.30 -2.25
N HIS A 264 -6.55 0.64 -1.51
CA HIS A 264 -7.85 0.49 -0.86
C HIS A 264 -8.97 1.19 -1.63
N ALA A 265 -8.64 1.91 -2.69
CA ALA A 265 -9.57 2.75 -3.40
C ALA A 265 -10.64 1.93 -4.15
N GLY A 266 -11.84 2.47 -4.20
CA GLY A 266 -12.96 1.85 -4.88
C GLY A 266 -14.27 2.60 -4.66
N PHE A 267 -15.35 1.99 -5.13
CA PHE A 267 -16.71 2.52 -5.06
C PHE A 267 -17.41 2.04 -3.80
N VAL A 268 -17.96 2.99 -3.06
CA VAL A 268 -18.65 2.80 -1.77
C VAL A 268 -19.82 3.77 -1.66
N PRO A 269 -20.74 3.60 -0.71
CA PRO A 269 -21.73 4.63 -0.40
C PRO A 269 -21.09 5.95 0.03
N GLU A 270 -21.65 7.10 -0.35
CA GLU A 270 -21.06 8.42 -0.03
C GLU A 270 -20.80 8.62 1.47
N GLY A 271 -21.73 8.15 2.32
CA GLY A 271 -21.56 8.23 3.78
C GLY A 271 -20.30 7.54 4.30
N TRP A 272 -19.74 6.59 3.53
CA TRP A 272 -18.46 5.93 3.87
C TRP A 272 -17.28 6.90 3.90
N ILE A 273 -17.29 7.96 3.08
CA ILE A 273 -16.19 8.94 3.02
C ILE A 273 -15.92 9.53 4.41
N ARG A 274 -16.95 9.74 5.23
CA ARG A 274 -16.79 10.15 6.62
C ARG A 274 -16.70 8.97 7.58
N ALA A 275 -17.49 7.92 7.38
CA ALA A 275 -17.49 6.75 8.28
C ALA A 275 -16.12 6.07 8.37
N GLY A 276 -15.41 5.95 7.25
CA GLY A 276 -14.08 5.34 7.19
C GLY A 276 -13.10 5.96 8.18
N PHE A 277 -13.04 7.29 8.27
CA PHE A 277 -12.16 7.99 9.23
C PHE A 277 -12.48 7.71 10.70
N VAL A 278 -13.68 7.23 11.03
CA VAL A 278 -14.07 6.84 12.39
C VAL A 278 -13.71 5.39 12.71
N LEU A 279 -13.80 4.52 11.70
CA LEU A 279 -13.52 3.10 11.85
C LEU A 279 -12.03 2.79 11.76
N TYR A 280 -11.26 3.61 11.05
CA TYR A 280 -9.83 3.55 11.06
C TYR A 280 -9.23 4.31 12.26
N ASP A 281 -8.63 3.59 13.21
CA ASP A 281 -7.82 4.17 14.29
C ASP A 281 -6.38 4.37 13.81
N ASP A 282 -6.11 5.51 13.17
CA ASP A 282 -4.75 5.93 12.84
C ASP A 282 -4.23 6.94 13.87
N ASN A 283 -3.31 6.47 14.71
CA ASN A 283 -2.62 7.28 15.72
C ASN A 283 -1.29 7.87 15.20
N ASP A 284 -1.08 7.96 13.88
CA ASP A 284 0.13 8.54 13.27
C ASP A 284 0.54 9.90 13.84
N LEU A 285 -0.44 10.70 14.28
CA LEU A 285 -0.24 12.03 14.86
C LEU A 285 -0.56 12.11 16.36
N GLY A 286 -1.05 11.02 16.95
CA GLY A 286 -1.16 10.79 18.39
C GLY A 286 -2.27 11.53 19.17
N ASP A 287 -2.81 12.64 18.67
CA ASP A 287 -3.78 13.47 19.40
C ASP A 287 -5.16 13.60 18.72
N GLY A 288 -5.37 12.86 17.62
CA GLY A 288 -6.61 12.90 16.84
C GLY A 288 -6.86 14.25 16.13
N GLU A 289 -5.86 15.14 16.06
CA GLU A 289 -6.01 16.46 15.45
C GLU A 289 -6.39 16.38 13.98
N TRP A 290 -5.72 15.51 13.22
CA TRP A 290 -6.05 15.26 11.82
C TRP A 290 -7.50 14.81 11.66
N GLN A 291 -7.95 13.83 12.44
CA GLN A 291 -9.32 13.32 12.39
C GLN A 291 -10.33 14.45 12.63
N ARG A 292 -10.11 15.29 13.64
CA ARG A 292 -10.99 16.44 13.92
C ARG A 292 -11.02 17.42 12.74
N MET A 293 -9.86 17.76 12.19
CA MET A 293 -9.75 18.72 11.09
C MET A 293 -10.36 18.20 9.80
N ILE A 294 -10.08 16.95 9.42
CA ILE A 294 -10.63 16.36 8.19
C ILE A 294 -12.14 16.16 8.30
N HIS A 295 -12.68 15.78 9.47
CA HIS A 295 -14.13 15.70 9.66
C HIS A 295 -14.82 17.05 9.54
N SER A 296 -14.20 18.12 10.05
CA SER A 296 -14.71 19.49 9.87
C SER A 296 -14.72 19.86 8.38
N ALA A 297 -13.59 19.65 7.69
CA ALA A 297 -13.46 19.99 6.28
C ALA A 297 -14.40 19.17 5.36
N LEU A 298 -14.61 17.88 5.65
CA LEU A 298 -15.58 17.06 4.91
C LEU A 298 -17.02 17.52 5.14
N SER A 299 -17.32 18.05 6.34
CA SER A 299 -18.63 18.65 6.61
C SER A 299 -18.84 19.94 5.80
N ASP A 300 -17.79 20.74 5.62
CA ASP A 300 -17.85 21.96 4.79
C ASP A 300 -18.05 21.65 3.30
N GLU A 301 -17.59 20.48 2.84
CA GLU A 301 -17.84 19.95 1.49
C GLU A 301 -19.16 19.17 1.37
N GLU A 302 -20.07 19.33 2.35
CA GLU A 302 -21.43 18.78 2.37
C GLU A 302 -21.53 17.24 2.46
N PHE A 303 -20.45 16.53 2.82
CA PHE A 303 -20.53 15.10 3.05
C PHE A 303 -21.36 14.79 4.31
N SER A 304 -22.43 14.02 4.12
CA SER A 304 -23.26 13.57 5.22
C SER A 304 -22.49 12.59 6.13
N PHE A 305 -22.70 12.73 7.44
CA PHE A 305 -22.28 11.70 8.39
C PHE A 305 -23.42 10.68 8.48
N PRO A 306 -23.15 9.38 8.37
CA PRO A 306 -24.19 8.37 8.53
C PRO A 306 -24.75 8.37 9.95
N ASP A 307 -25.83 7.63 10.18
CA ASP A 307 -26.38 7.48 11.53
C ASP A 307 -25.30 6.92 12.48
N GLY A 308 -24.90 7.75 13.44
CA GLY A 308 -23.83 7.43 14.36
C GLY A 308 -24.15 6.24 15.25
N GLU A 309 -25.43 5.95 15.54
CA GLU A 309 -25.81 4.83 16.39
C GLU A 309 -25.57 3.49 15.69
N ALA A 310 -26.02 3.35 14.44
CA ALA A 310 -25.82 2.13 13.66
C ALA A 310 -24.33 1.87 13.35
N LEU A 311 -23.59 2.93 12.99
CA LEU A 311 -22.16 2.84 12.72
C LEU A 311 -21.36 2.42 13.97
N MET A 312 -21.68 2.99 15.14
CA MET A 312 -21.00 2.65 16.38
C MET A 312 -21.40 1.27 16.90
N ALA A 313 -22.67 0.87 16.77
CA ALA A 313 -23.11 -0.49 17.09
C ALA A 313 -22.36 -1.52 16.23
N TRP A 314 -22.22 -1.26 14.93
CA TRP A 314 -21.39 -2.08 14.04
C TRP A 314 -19.94 -2.14 14.53
N LYS A 315 -19.33 -0.99 14.84
CA LYS A 315 -17.95 -0.93 15.36
C LYS A 315 -17.78 -1.79 16.61
N GLU A 316 -18.66 -1.63 17.61
CA GLU A 316 -18.60 -2.34 18.88
C GLU A 316 -18.82 -3.86 18.73
N GLU A 317 -19.81 -4.27 17.93
CA GLU A 317 -20.06 -5.69 17.64
C GLU A 317 -18.84 -6.34 16.97
N ARG A 318 -18.22 -5.62 16.03
CA ARG A 318 -17.21 -6.20 15.13
C ARG A 318 -15.77 -6.07 15.62
N GLU A 319 -15.45 -5.16 16.53
CA GLU A 319 -14.09 -5.01 17.10
C GLU A 319 -13.60 -6.31 17.78
N GLY A 320 -14.48 -7.00 18.51
CA GLY A 320 -14.14 -8.26 19.19
C GLY A 320 -13.90 -9.44 18.24
N GLU A 321 -14.71 -9.55 17.20
CA GLU A 321 -14.65 -10.63 16.21
C GLU A 321 -13.46 -10.45 15.25
N SER A 322 -13.24 -9.23 14.76
CA SER A 322 -12.21 -8.91 13.75
C SER A 322 -10.81 -9.32 14.21
N SER A 323 -10.51 -9.10 15.49
CA SER A 323 -9.25 -9.50 16.14
C SER A 323 -9.04 -11.03 16.09
N ILE A 324 -10.05 -11.82 16.43
CA ILE A 324 -9.96 -13.29 16.44
C ILE A 324 -9.77 -13.83 15.02
N PHE A 325 -10.56 -13.35 14.06
CA PHE A 325 -10.49 -13.83 12.68
C PHE A 325 -9.22 -13.39 11.96
N GLN A 326 -8.73 -12.18 12.20
CA GLN A 326 -7.41 -11.76 11.70
C GLN A 326 -6.30 -12.68 12.25
N SER A 327 -6.34 -13.02 13.55
CA SER A 327 -5.39 -13.98 14.15
C SER A 327 -5.44 -15.34 13.46
N GLN A 328 -6.64 -15.87 13.25
CA GLN A 328 -6.83 -17.18 12.60
C GLN A 328 -6.34 -17.18 11.14
N TYR A 329 -6.60 -16.11 10.39
CA TYR A 329 -6.10 -15.96 9.03
C TYR A 329 -4.57 -16.02 8.99
N TRP A 330 -3.90 -15.22 9.85
CA TRP A 330 -2.44 -15.19 9.88
C TRP A 330 -1.82 -16.50 10.36
N ALA A 331 -2.49 -17.20 11.28
CA ALA A 331 -2.06 -18.53 11.72
C ALA A 331 -2.17 -19.60 10.62
N THR A 332 -3.03 -19.39 9.61
CA THR A 332 -3.34 -20.39 8.57
C THR A 332 -2.90 -19.94 7.18
N MET A 333 -3.78 -19.25 6.45
CA MET A 333 -3.58 -18.80 5.08
C MET A 333 -2.41 -17.82 4.95
N GLY A 334 -2.27 -16.90 5.90
CA GLY A 334 -1.14 -15.96 5.94
C GLY A 334 0.20 -16.70 6.09
N ARG A 335 0.24 -17.70 6.98
CA ARG A 335 1.42 -18.56 7.17
C ARG A 335 1.76 -19.36 5.92
N GLU A 336 0.78 -19.98 5.25
CA GLU A 336 1.04 -20.74 4.02
C GLU A 336 1.60 -19.85 2.91
N ARG A 337 1.00 -18.67 2.73
CA ARG A 337 1.45 -17.68 1.75
C ARG A 337 2.85 -17.19 2.04
N ARG A 338 3.18 -16.93 3.31
CA ARG A 338 4.52 -16.60 3.78
C ARG A 338 5.53 -17.70 3.45
N LEU A 339 5.23 -18.96 3.78
CA LEU A 339 6.15 -20.07 3.50
C LEU A 339 6.38 -20.25 1.99
N ASN A 340 5.34 -20.06 1.18
CA ASN A 340 5.47 -20.06 -0.28
C ASN A 340 6.32 -18.89 -0.76
N ALA A 341 6.11 -17.68 -0.23
CA ALA A 341 6.92 -16.49 -0.48
C ALA A 341 8.40 -16.70 -0.13
N GLU A 342 8.70 -17.21 1.07
CA GLU A 342 10.06 -17.53 1.52
C GLU A 342 10.73 -18.56 0.58
N ARG A 343 10.01 -19.61 0.18
CA ARG A 343 10.53 -20.59 -0.79
C ARG A 343 10.91 -19.93 -2.11
N LEU A 344 10.04 -19.07 -2.64
CA LEU A 344 10.29 -18.34 -3.89
C LEU A 344 11.51 -17.42 -3.79
N ILE A 345 11.65 -16.72 -2.66
CA ILE A 345 12.78 -15.87 -2.35
C ILE A 345 14.07 -16.72 -2.30
N LEU A 346 14.06 -17.88 -1.63
CA LEU A 346 15.20 -18.79 -1.54
C LEU A 346 15.60 -19.34 -2.91
N ASP A 347 14.63 -19.72 -3.74
CA ASP A 347 14.85 -20.17 -5.12
C ASP A 347 15.47 -19.07 -6.00
N ALA A 348 15.11 -17.81 -5.76
CA ALA A 348 15.66 -16.66 -6.48
C ALA A 348 17.06 -16.24 -5.99
N THR A 349 17.37 -16.43 -4.71
CA THR A 349 18.57 -15.86 -4.07
C THR A 349 19.70 -16.84 -3.79
N LYS A 350 19.52 -18.16 -4.01
CA LYS A 350 20.46 -19.27 -3.75
C LYS A 350 21.26 -19.12 -2.44
N PRO A 351 21.03 -19.95 -1.40
CA PRO A 351 21.67 -19.79 -0.09
C PRO A 351 23.22 -19.67 -0.08
N SER A 352 23.92 -20.29 -1.03
CA SER A 352 25.38 -20.21 -1.18
C SER A 352 25.89 -18.85 -1.73
N GLU A 353 24.99 -18.03 -2.25
CA GLU A 353 25.24 -16.68 -2.81
C GLU A 353 24.66 -15.59 -1.90
N ASN A 354 24.52 -15.91 -0.61
CA ASN A 354 24.12 -15.02 0.48
C ASN A 354 25.32 -14.62 1.36
N PRO A 355 26.45 -14.08 0.83
CA PRO A 355 27.37 -13.36 1.69
C PRO A 355 26.65 -12.07 2.08
N GLY A 356 26.58 -11.78 3.37
CA GLY A 356 25.89 -10.61 3.91
C GLY A 356 26.07 -9.36 3.04
N ILE A 357 24.94 -8.94 2.47
CA ILE A 357 24.40 -7.58 2.29
C ILE A 357 25.45 -6.45 2.17
N SER A 358 25.24 -5.55 1.21
CA SER A 358 25.84 -4.22 1.29
C SER A 358 25.31 -3.53 2.56
N SER A 359 26.20 -3.12 3.46
CA SER A 359 25.92 -2.53 4.77
C SER A 359 24.90 -1.38 4.79
N ASP A 360 24.59 -0.80 3.63
CA ASP A 360 23.84 0.43 3.51
C ASP A 360 22.32 0.22 3.59
N TRP A 361 21.79 -0.93 3.14
CA TRP A 361 20.35 -1.23 3.19
C TRP A 361 19.90 -1.83 4.53
N ASP A 362 20.81 -2.46 5.27
CA ASP A 362 20.53 -3.06 6.60
C ASP A 362 20.19 -2.04 7.68
N ASN A 363 20.55 -0.76 7.46
CA ASN A 363 20.19 0.31 8.38
C ASN A 363 18.70 0.71 8.26
N VAL A 364 18.00 0.28 7.20
CA VAL A 364 16.57 0.50 7.04
C VAL A 364 15.82 -0.55 7.87
N GLN A 365 15.27 -0.12 9.01
CA GLN A 365 14.50 -1.01 9.87
C GLN A 365 13.28 -1.56 9.11
N PRO A 366 12.95 -2.86 9.26
CA PRO A 366 11.70 -3.40 8.75
C PRO A 366 10.53 -2.66 9.40
N GLU A 367 9.59 -2.23 8.59
CA GLU A 367 8.35 -1.64 9.09
C GLU A 367 7.25 -2.70 9.19
N GLY A 368 6.27 -2.48 10.06
CA GLY A 368 5.04 -3.26 10.01
C GLY A 368 4.37 -3.08 8.65
N ASN A 369 3.75 -4.13 8.12
CA ASN A 369 3.02 -4.02 6.86
C ASN A 369 1.97 -2.89 6.98
N PRO A 370 2.05 -1.83 6.15
CA PRO A 370 1.19 -0.65 6.29
C PRO A 370 -0.30 -0.97 6.06
N HIS A 371 -0.60 -2.06 5.35
CA HIS A 371 -1.98 -2.52 5.13
C HIS A 371 -2.47 -3.51 6.20
N MET A 372 -1.68 -3.70 7.27
CA MET A 372 -2.05 -4.44 8.46
C MET A 372 -2.05 -3.50 9.67
N THR A 373 -2.99 -2.55 9.70
CA THR A 373 -3.26 -1.75 10.90
C THR A 373 -3.95 -2.62 11.94
N PHE A 374 -3.16 -3.17 12.86
CA PHE A 374 -3.66 -3.87 14.05
C PHE A 374 -3.76 -2.92 15.25
N PRO A 375 -4.74 -3.08 16.15
CA PRO A 375 -4.71 -2.47 17.47
C PRO A 375 -3.39 -2.76 18.20
N VAL A 376 -2.88 -1.82 19.00
CA VAL A 376 -1.59 -1.92 19.69
C VAL A 376 -1.48 -3.18 20.57
N THR A 377 -2.57 -3.58 21.22
CA THR A 377 -2.69 -4.83 22.01
C THR A 377 -2.47 -6.09 21.16
N PHE A 378 -2.85 -6.03 19.89
CA PHE A 378 -2.72 -7.14 18.95
C PHE A 378 -1.31 -7.22 18.35
N ARG A 379 -0.62 -6.08 18.14
CA ARG A 379 0.83 -6.06 17.81
C ARG A 379 1.68 -6.82 18.85
N MET A 380 1.31 -6.75 20.13
CA MET A 380 2.03 -7.48 21.21
C MET A 380 1.76 -8.99 21.19
N ALA A 381 0.52 -9.42 20.93
CA ALA A 381 0.16 -10.84 20.81
C ALA A 381 0.73 -11.47 19.52
N LEU A 382 0.72 -10.72 18.42
CA LEU A 382 1.32 -11.12 17.15
C LEU A 382 2.83 -11.27 17.25
N GLY A 383 3.53 -10.51 18.10
CA GLY A 383 4.93 -10.78 18.42
C GLY A 383 5.16 -12.26 18.74
N SER A 384 4.29 -12.89 19.53
CA SER A 384 4.36 -14.30 19.93
C SER A 384 3.95 -15.31 18.85
N PHE A 385 3.12 -14.91 17.87
CA PHE A 385 2.69 -15.76 16.74
C PHE A 385 3.58 -15.60 15.49
N TYR A 386 4.22 -14.44 15.34
CA TYR A 386 5.14 -14.14 14.26
C TYR A 386 6.52 -14.71 14.57
N TYR A 387 7.06 -14.56 15.80
CA TYR A 387 8.36 -15.13 16.19
C TYR A 387 8.47 -15.33 17.72
N PRO A 388 9.00 -16.45 18.22
CA PRO A 388 9.41 -16.51 19.62
C PRO A 388 10.46 -15.42 19.87
N ARG A 389 10.24 -14.55 20.86
CA ARG A 389 11.33 -13.70 21.37
C ARG A 389 12.43 -14.62 21.89
N GLN A 390 13.66 -14.44 21.40
CA GLN A 390 14.84 -15.07 21.98
C GLN A 390 15.12 -14.52 23.38
#